data_AF-A0A959V2C2-F1
#
_entry.id   AF-A0A959V2C2-F1
#
_cell.length_a   1.000
_cell.length_b   1.000
_cell.length_c   1.000
_cell.angle_alpha   90.00
_cell.angle_beta   90.00
_cell.angle_gamma   90.00
#
_symmetry.space_group_name_H-M   'P 1'
#
loop_
_entity.id
_entity.type
_entity.pdbx_description
1 polymer ?
#
loop_
_entity_poly.entity_id
_entity_poly.type
_entity_poly.pdbx_seq_one_letter_code
_entity_poly.pdbx_strand_id
1 'polypeptide(L)'
;MLRTTTLSILLSASLALQAQELPDSLNWIENGSFEEFDGKLKRTGSISMAKGWNSPTEAAADLFSESVKDVPVSAPSNVYGDQTALSGVNYAGVRWWSYLNKEPRNYLQAKFKKPLKKGQKYCIRYYVSLSDLSKYGTAELGAYVSKMKVDKKGEASLTYKAQVPNLRTELYLDPFTWQGVCGTFDGTGEENYLIIGNFAENEQVNNEKIKRPKGETRPQAYHAYYYIDDVAVWPIKTPSECTCTQLDEMDTEFIYGRGFGLKSNLPPAQRLDQIVVYFKRFDKGIAG
;
A
#
# COMPACT_ATOMS: atom_id res chain seq x y z
N MET A 1 -36.23 -48.90 -24.11
CA MET A 1 -36.02 -47.49 -23.72
C MET A 1 -36.71 -47.33 -22.36
N LEU A 2 -36.12 -46.86 -21.27
CA LEU A 2 -34.98 -45.98 -21.02
C LEU A 2 -34.51 -46.29 -19.57
N ARG A 3 -33.20 -46.47 -19.34
CA ARG A 3 -32.63 -46.60 -17.97
C ARG A 3 -32.36 -45.19 -17.44
N THR A 4 -32.95 -44.82 -16.31
CA THR A 4 -32.68 -43.57 -15.59
C THR A 4 -31.50 -43.77 -14.65
N THR A 5 -30.36 -43.19 -15.00
CA THR A 5 -29.16 -43.13 -14.17
C THR A 5 -29.24 -41.86 -13.31
N THR A 6 -29.37 -42.01 -11.99
CA THR A 6 -29.30 -40.91 -11.03
C THR A 6 -27.83 -40.54 -10.80
N LEU A 7 -27.44 -39.33 -11.21
CA LEU A 7 -26.11 -38.78 -11.00
C LEU A 7 -26.09 -37.97 -9.70
N SER A 8 -25.52 -38.53 -8.64
CA SER A 8 -25.30 -37.82 -7.38
C SER A 8 -24.09 -36.89 -7.51
N ILE A 9 -24.35 -35.58 -7.58
CA ILE A 9 -23.31 -34.55 -7.59
C ILE A 9 -22.86 -34.31 -6.14
N LEU A 10 -21.64 -34.75 -5.82
CA LEU A 10 -20.94 -34.38 -4.59
C LEU A 10 -20.47 -32.94 -4.73
N LEU A 11 -21.12 -32.02 -4.03
CA LEU A 11 -20.73 -30.62 -3.96
C LEU A 11 -19.56 -30.49 -2.98
N SER A 12 -18.33 -30.56 -3.48
CA SER A 12 -17.13 -30.24 -2.70
C SER A 12 -17.05 -28.73 -2.52
N ALA A 13 -17.42 -28.23 -1.34
CA ALA A 13 -17.22 -26.84 -0.96
C ALA A 13 -15.73 -26.59 -0.69
N SER A 14 -15.03 -26.04 -1.68
CA SER A 14 -13.72 -25.43 -1.48
C SER A 14 -13.89 -24.15 -0.66
N LEU A 15 -13.51 -24.20 0.61
CA LEU A 15 -13.33 -23.02 1.46
C LEU A 15 -12.15 -22.22 0.90
N ALA A 16 -12.43 -21.30 -0.03
CA ALA A 16 -11.49 -20.24 -0.36
C ALA A 16 -11.36 -19.37 0.90
N LEU A 17 -10.16 -19.34 1.47
CA LEU A 17 -9.81 -18.47 2.58
C LEU A 17 -9.72 -17.04 2.02
N GLN A 18 -10.85 -16.37 1.84
CA GLN A 18 -10.85 -14.95 1.49
C GLN A 18 -10.20 -14.20 2.66
N ALA A 19 -9.18 -13.39 2.36
CA ALA A 19 -8.68 -12.41 3.31
C ALA A 19 -9.88 -11.58 3.76
N GLN A 20 -10.27 -11.73 5.03
CA GLN A 20 -11.48 -11.13 5.53
C GLN A 20 -11.24 -9.61 5.59
N GLU A 21 -11.82 -8.86 4.65
CA GLU A 21 -11.85 -7.40 4.72
C GLU A 21 -12.41 -7.00 6.08
N LEU A 22 -11.67 -6.16 6.81
CA LEU A 22 -12.12 -5.67 8.10
C LEU A 22 -13.25 -4.67 7.82
N PRO A 23 -14.50 -4.94 8.23
CA PRO A 23 -15.60 -4.02 7.98
C PRO A 23 -15.29 -2.64 8.58
N ASP A 24 -15.68 -1.56 7.92
CA ASP A 24 -15.48 -0.19 8.40
C ASP A 24 -16.03 0.07 9.80
N SER A 25 -17.06 -0.68 10.20
CA SER A 25 -17.64 -0.63 11.54
C SER A 25 -16.68 -1.12 12.64
N LEU A 26 -15.70 -1.96 12.29
CA LEU A 26 -14.65 -2.45 13.18
C LEU A 26 -13.34 -1.66 13.04
N ASN A 27 -13.13 -0.97 11.91
CA ASN A 27 -11.97 -0.10 11.73
C ASN A 27 -12.11 1.18 12.57
N TRP A 28 -11.11 1.50 13.38
CA TRP A 28 -11.05 2.71 14.22
C TRP A 28 -10.45 3.91 13.51
N ILE A 29 -10.01 3.73 12.26
CA ILE A 29 -9.66 4.81 11.33
C ILE A 29 -10.89 5.12 10.46
N GLU A 30 -11.18 6.40 10.30
CA GLU A 30 -12.16 6.86 9.31
C GLU A 30 -11.49 6.94 7.94
N ASN A 31 -12.21 6.54 6.89
CA ASN A 31 -11.76 6.69 5.51
C ASN A 31 -10.36 6.06 5.28
N GLY A 32 -10.16 4.83 5.75
CA GLY A 32 -8.88 4.13 5.71
C GLY A 32 -8.37 3.81 4.30
N SER A 33 -9.30 3.71 3.33
CA SER A 33 -9.06 3.52 1.89
C SER A 33 -9.03 4.83 1.11
N PHE A 34 -9.15 5.99 1.76
CA PHE A 34 -9.08 7.32 1.12
C PHE A 34 -10.17 7.62 0.07
N GLU A 35 -11.25 6.85 0.03
CA GLU A 35 -12.35 7.00 -0.93
C GLU A 35 -13.16 8.29 -0.75
N GLU A 36 -13.23 8.82 0.48
CA GLU A 36 -13.92 10.07 0.75
C GLU A 36 -12.97 11.28 0.70
N PHE A 37 -13.16 12.18 -0.26
CA PHE A 37 -12.41 13.42 -0.33
C PHE A 37 -13.27 14.59 -0.87
N ASP A 38 -12.87 15.81 -0.53
CA ASP A 38 -13.56 17.03 -0.97
C ASP A 38 -12.70 17.83 -1.97
N GLY A 39 -13.32 18.34 -3.03
CA GLY A 39 -12.69 19.21 -4.02
C GLY A 39 -12.19 18.50 -5.28
N LYS A 40 -11.26 19.12 -6.01
CA LYS A 40 -10.71 18.59 -7.27
C LYS A 40 -9.21 18.32 -7.14
N LEU A 41 -8.80 17.06 -7.31
CA LEU A 41 -7.40 16.65 -7.32
C LEU A 41 -6.72 17.15 -8.59
N LYS A 42 -5.64 17.93 -8.43
CA LYS A 42 -4.93 18.58 -9.56
C LYS A 42 -3.41 18.57 -9.42
N ARG A 43 -2.90 18.37 -8.21
CA ARG A 43 -1.47 18.46 -7.88
C ARG A 43 -1.17 17.57 -6.69
N THR A 44 0.12 17.30 -6.51
CA THR A 44 0.69 16.70 -5.31
C THR A 44 0.47 17.59 -4.06
N GLY A 45 0.68 17.03 -2.86
CA GLY A 45 0.44 17.64 -1.56
C GLY A 45 -1.04 17.74 -1.20
N SER A 46 -1.87 16.82 -1.70
CA SER A 46 -3.34 16.89 -1.64
C SER A 46 -3.98 16.05 -0.52
N ILE A 47 -3.21 15.39 0.35
CA ILE A 47 -3.78 14.46 1.35
C ILE A 47 -4.85 15.09 2.26
N SER A 48 -4.74 16.40 2.56
CA SER A 48 -5.73 17.11 3.38
C SER A 48 -7.12 17.19 2.74
N MET A 49 -7.25 16.81 1.47
CA MET A 49 -8.54 16.70 0.79
C MET A 49 -9.27 15.40 1.16
N ALA A 50 -8.55 14.33 1.52
CA ALA A 50 -9.15 13.12 2.06
C ALA A 50 -9.71 13.40 3.45
N LYS A 51 -10.99 13.07 3.67
CA LYS A 51 -11.66 13.30 4.94
C LYS A 51 -10.95 12.52 6.05
N GLY A 52 -10.69 13.20 7.17
CA GLY A 52 -10.04 12.61 8.35
C GLY A 52 -8.51 12.55 8.28
N TRP A 53 -7.90 12.91 7.15
CA TRP A 53 -6.47 12.81 6.92
C TRP A 53 -5.78 14.16 6.80
N ASN A 54 -4.55 14.25 7.32
CA ASN A 54 -3.67 15.39 7.09
C ASN A 54 -2.20 14.97 7.18
N SER A 55 -1.27 15.87 6.87
CA SER A 55 0.13 15.72 7.26
C SER A 55 0.47 16.56 8.50
N PRO A 56 1.25 16.02 9.44
CA PRO A 56 1.73 16.74 10.62
C PRO A 56 2.88 17.71 10.32
N THR A 57 3.55 17.59 9.17
CA THR A 57 4.63 18.48 8.71
C THR A 57 4.17 19.37 7.56
N GLU A 58 4.98 20.35 7.13
CA GLU A 58 4.67 21.19 5.97
C GLU A 58 4.75 20.41 4.64
N ALA A 59 5.57 19.35 4.61
CA ALA A 59 5.62 18.42 3.49
C ALA A 59 4.37 17.52 3.47
N ALA A 60 3.31 18.02 2.84
CA ALA A 60 2.05 17.32 2.67
C ALA A 60 2.23 16.03 1.85
N ALA A 61 1.61 14.95 2.30
CA ALA A 61 1.48 13.71 1.54
C ALA A 61 0.53 13.89 0.34
N ASP A 62 0.58 12.93 -0.55
CA ASP A 62 -0.17 12.92 -1.80
C ASP A 62 -1.45 12.08 -1.68
N LEU A 63 -2.48 12.46 -2.44
CA LEU A 63 -3.69 11.67 -2.66
C LEU A 63 -3.86 11.48 -4.17
N PHE A 64 -3.86 10.22 -4.60
CA PHE A 64 -4.04 9.78 -5.98
C PHE A 64 -5.45 9.23 -6.20
N SER A 65 -5.92 9.30 -7.44
CA SER A 65 -7.25 8.80 -7.79
C SER A 65 -7.34 8.39 -9.25
N GLU A 66 -8.00 7.25 -9.51
CA GLU A 66 -8.35 6.81 -10.87
C GLU A 66 -9.49 7.65 -11.48
N SER A 67 -10.15 8.48 -10.66
CA SER A 67 -11.24 9.37 -11.08
C SER A 67 -10.75 10.66 -11.73
N VAL A 68 -9.45 10.94 -11.73
CA VAL A 68 -8.85 12.11 -12.41
C VAL A 68 -7.86 11.67 -13.47
N LYS A 69 -7.77 12.44 -14.56
CA LYS A 69 -6.93 12.15 -15.73
C LYS A 69 -6.03 13.34 -16.03
N ASP A 70 -4.88 13.07 -16.64
CA ASP A 70 -3.96 14.08 -17.16
C ASP A 70 -3.48 15.12 -16.12
N VAL A 71 -3.33 14.67 -14.87
CA VAL A 71 -2.80 15.49 -13.76
C VAL A 71 -1.76 14.70 -12.97
N PRO A 72 -0.86 15.35 -12.22
CA PRO A 72 0.21 14.67 -11.50
C PRO A 72 -0.22 13.53 -10.56
N VAL A 73 -1.47 13.54 -10.11
CA VAL A 73 -2.05 12.60 -9.14
C VAL A 73 -3.10 11.66 -9.75
N SER A 74 -3.15 11.54 -11.08
CA SER A 74 -4.00 10.53 -11.74
C SER A 74 -3.50 9.12 -11.45
N ALA A 75 -4.39 8.17 -11.20
CA ALA A 75 -4.05 6.76 -11.17
C ALA A 75 -4.62 6.03 -12.41
N PRO A 76 -3.99 4.94 -12.89
CA PRO A 76 -2.82 4.31 -12.30
C PRO A 76 -1.50 5.06 -12.57
N SER A 77 -1.38 5.77 -13.69
CA SER A 77 -0.13 6.45 -14.06
C SER A 77 -0.06 7.88 -13.51
N ASN A 78 0.88 8.11 -12.58
CA ASN A 78 1.12 9.38 -11.90
C ASN A 78 2.60 9.84 -12.03
N VAL A 79 2.97 10.94 -11.35
CA VAL A 79 4.35 11.48 -11.42
C VAL A 79 5.42 10.62 -10.76
N TYR A 80 5.05 9.67 -9.90
CA TYR A 80 5.97 8.79 -9.22
C TYR A 80 6.01 7.37 -9.82
N GLY A 81 5.00 6.94 -10.56
CA GLY A 81 5.01 5.62 -11.21
C GLY A 81 3.64 5.20 -11.70
N ASP A 82 3.44 3.90 -11.82
CA ASP A 82 2.17 3.27 -12.21
C ASP A 82 1.66 2.38 -11.07
N GLN A 83 0.51 2.72 -10.47
CA GLN A 83 -0.10 1.91 -9.41
C GLN A 83 -1.63 2.02 -9.44
N THR A 84 -2.33 0.90 -9.51
CA THR A 84 -3.78 0.85 -9.27
C THR A 84 -4.08 0.82 -7.78
N ALA A 85 -5.23 1.35 -7.37
CA ALA A 85 -5.66 1.30 -5.98
C ALA A 85 -5.76 -0.16 -5.49
N LEU A 86 -5.52 -0.40 -4.21
CA LEU A 86 -5.77 -1.71 -3.61
C LEU A 86 -7.27 -1.89 -3.38
N SER A 87 -7.88 -0.86 -2.81
CA SER A 87 -9.31 -0.78 -2.51
C SER A 87 -9.90 0.46 -3.18
N GLY A 88 -11.13 0.34 -3.68
CA GLY A 88 -11.80 1.45 -4.34
C GLY A 88 -11.03 2.00 -5.55
N VAL A 89 -10.79 3.32 -5.58
CA VAL A 89 -10.16 4.03 -6.70
C VAL A 89 -9.14 5.09 -6.27
N ASN A 90 -8.91 5.27 -4.96
CA ASN A 90 -7.99 6.25 -4.40
C ASN A 90 -6.94 5.56 -3.53
N TYR A 91 -5.81 6.23 -3.35
CA TYR A 91 -4.78 5.82 -2.38
C TYR A 91 -3.89 7.01 -2.03
N ALA A 92 -3.19 6.92 -0.90
CA ALA A 92 -2.23 7.93 -0.49
C ALA A 92 -0.83 7.64 -1.05
N GLY A 93 0.04 8.63 -1.09
CA GLY A 93 1.46 8.41 -1.32
C GLY A 93 2.36 9.32 -0.51
N VAL A 94 3.56 8.82 -0.24
CA VAL A 94 4.46 9.39 0.76
C VAL A 94 5.92 9.17 0.37
N ARG A 95 6.70 10.25 0.42
CA ARG A 95 8.15 10.17 0.43
C ARG A 95 8.62 9.71 1.81
N TRP A 96 9.04 8.45 1.91
CA TRP A 96 9.43 7.81 3.16
C TRP A 96 10.87 8.12 3.56
N TRP A 97 11.73 8.32 2.58
CA TRP A 97 13.16 8.62 2.77
C TRP A 97 13.73 9.32 1.52
N SER A 98 14.76 10.15 1.68
CA SER A 98 15.47 10.76 0.56
C SER A 98 16.99 10.72 0.75
N TYR A 99 17.72 10.54 -0.35
CA TYR A 99 19.17 10.48 -0.32
C TYR A 99 19.75 11.80 0.23
N LEU A 100 20.52 11.70 1.32
CA LEU A 100 21.11 12.84 2.04
C LEU A 100 20.09 13.87 2.55
N ASN A 101 18.86 13.45 2.88
CA ASN A 101 17.79 14.35 3.34
C ASN A 101 17.50 15.52 2.38
N LYS A 102 17.75 15.35 1.07
CA LYS A 102 17.55 16.41 0.08
C LYS A 102 16.08 16.85 -0.05
N GLU A 103 15.17 15.94 0.23
CA GLU A 103 13.74 16.19 0.19
C GLU A 103 13.10 15.82 1.54
N PRO A 104 12.14 16.62 2.05
CA PRO A 104 11.48 16.34 3.32
C PRO A 104 10.62 15.08 3.24
N ARG A 105 10.44 14.41 4.38
CA ARG A 105 9.59 13.22 4.49
C ARG A 105 8.12 13.60 4.59
N ASN A 106 7.27 12.76 4.01
CA ASN A 106 5.83 12.86 4.18
C ASN A 106 5.37 11.93 5.30
N TYR A 107 4.31 12.34 5.99
CA TYR A 107 3.65 11.56 7.02
C TYR A 107 2.14 11.65 6.82
N LEU A 108 1.44 10.55 7.07
CA LEU A 108 -0.02 10.52 7.13
C LEU A 108 -0.43 10.60 8.60
N GLN A 109 -1.40 11.44 8.92
CA GLN A 109 -1.98 11.54 10.24
C GLN A 109 -3.50 11.41 10.16
N ALA A 110 -4.05 10.54 10.99
CA ALA A 110 -5.49 10.35 11.18
C ALA A 110 -5.85 10.40 12.66
N LYS A 111 -7.08 10.84 12.95
CA LYS A 111 -7.66 10.77 14.29
C LYS A 111 -8.39 9.44 14.44
N PHE A 112 -8.27 8.79 15.60
CA PHE A 112 -9.10 7.63 15.90
C PHE A 112 -10.57 8.02 16.10
N LYS A 113 -11.49 7.16 15.68
CA LYS A 113 -12.94 7.29 15.95
C LYS A 113 -13.22 7.44 17.45
N LYS A 114 -12.40 6.79 18.29
CA LYS A 114 -12.48 6.81 19.75
C LYS A 114 -11.06 6.72 20.33
N PRO A 115 -10.80 7.31 21.51
CA PRO A 115 -9.52 7.12 22.20
C PRO A 115 -9.24 5.63 22.45
N LEU A 116 -7.98 5.21 22.37
CA LEU A 116 -7.60 3.85 22.72
C LEU A 116 -7.85 3.59 24.22
N LYS A 117 -8.15 2.34 24.57
CA LYS A 117 -8.45 1.95 25.95
C LYS A 117 -7.20 1.43 26.65
N LYS A 118 -7.03 1.84 27.91
CA LYS A 118 -5.96 1.34 28.77
C LYS A 118 -6.03 -0.19 28.89
N GLY A 119 -4.91 -0.87 28.62
CA GLY A 119 -4.80 -2.33 28.74
C GLY A 119 -5.45 -3.12 27.60
N GLN A 120 -6.02 -2.45 26.61
CA GLN A 120 -6.50 -3.09 25.38
C GLN A 120 -5.35 -3.14 24.36
N LYS A 121 -5.13 -4.30 23.75
CA LYS A 121 -4.20 -4.45 22.64
C LYS A 121 -4.91 -4.16 21.32
N TYR A 122 -4.22 -3.51 20.39
CA TYR A 122 -4.71 -3.14 19.07
C TYR A 122 -3.79 -3.69 18.00
N CYS A 123 -4.36 -4.11 16.87
CA CYS A 123 -3.63 -4.33 15.64
C CYS A 123 -3.73 -3.07 14.79
N ILE A 124 -2.60 -2.63 14.25
CA ILE A 124 -2.51 -1.55 13.26
C ILE A 124 -2.00 -2.17 11.98
N ARG A 125 -2.71 -1.95 10.87
CA ARG A 125 -2.35 -2.46 9.54
C ARG A 125 -2.50 -1.37 8.50
N TYR A 126 -1.64 -1.40 7.50
CA TYR A 126 -1.80 -0.68 6.23
C TYR A 126 -1.07 -1.45 5.14
N TYR A 127 -1.37 -1.16 3.89
CA TYR A 127 -0.67 -1.76 2.76
C TYR A 127 0.25 -0.75 2.11
N VAL A 128 1.39 -1.22 1.60
CA VAL A 128 2.35 -0.40 0.88
C VAL A 128 2.67 -0.97 -0.48
N SER A 129 2.96 -0.12 -1.45
CA SER A 129 3.60 -0.50 -2.71
C SER A 129 4.73 0.48 -3.01
N LEU A 130 5.89 -0.03 -3.41
CA LEU A 130 7.03 0.81 -3.78
C LEU A 130 6.78 1.45 -5.16
N SER A 131 7.02 2.74 -5.30
CA SER A 131 6.81 3.42 -6.56
C SER A 131 7.86 3.07 -7.62
N ASP A 132 7.47 2.85 -8.88
CA ASP A 132 8.39 2.45 -9.97
C ASP A 132 9.54 3.43 -10.21
N LEU A 133 9.30 4.73 -10.02
CA LEU A 133 10.32 5.77 -10.19
C LEU A 133 11.10 6.03 -8.91
N SER A 134 10.92 5.21 -7.87
CA SER A 134 11.73 5.25 -6.67
C SER A 134 13.11 4.62 -6.92
N LYS A 135 14.20 5.36 -6.65
CA LYS A 135 15.55 4.80 -6.76
C LYS A 135 15.94 3.92 -5.57
N TYR A 136 15.24 4.08 -4.46
CA TYR A 136 15.51 3.37 -3.21
C TYR A 136 14.25 2.70 -2.67
N GLY A 137 14.42 1.61 -1.91
CA GLY A 137 13.41 1.07 -1.00
C GLY A 137 13.99 1.00 0.42
N THR A 138 13.13 0.97 1.44
CA THR A 138 13.49 1.02 2.87
C THR A 138 12.73 -0.01 3.71
N ALA A 139 13.25 -0.36 4.89
CA ALA A 139 12.63 -1.34 5.79
C ALA A 139 11.79 -0.70 6.91
N GLU A 140 12.11 0.52 7.34
CA GLU A 140 11.55 1.19 8.52
C GLU A 140 10.15 1.77 8.26
N LEU A 141 9.21 0.91 7.87
CA LEU A 141 7.80 1.24 7.71
C LEU A 141 7.11 1.25 9.09
N GLY A 142 7.08 2.42 9.72
CA GLY A 142 6.60 2.59 11.09
C GLY A 142 5.23 3.26 11.21
N ALA A 143 4.64 3.08 12.39
CA ALA A 143 3.57 3.91 12.89
C ALA A 143 3.87 4.41 14.31
N TYR A 144 3.39 5.61 14.61
CA TYR A 144 3.47 6.27 15.90
C TYR A 144 2.06 6.62 16.38
N VAL A 145 1.77 6.33 17.65
CA VAL A 145 0.46 6.56 18.23
C VAL A 145 0.57 7.71 19.23
N SER A 146 -0.18 8.78 19.00
CA SER A 146 -0.05 10.03 19.76
C SER A 146 -1.28 10.33 20.62
N LYS A 147 -1.03 10.90 21.80
CA LYS A 147 -2.06 11.49 22.67
C LYS A 147 -2.75 12.69 22.03
N MET A 148 -1.97 13.52 21.34
CA MET A 148 -2.42 14.80 20.78
C MET A 148 -2.14 14.87 19.28
N LYS A 149 -2.85 15.75 18.58
CA LYS A 149 -2.55 16.06 17.17
C LYS A 149 -1.12 16.58 17.07
N VAL A 150 -0.33 16.01 16.16
CA VAL A 150 1.01 16.51 15.86
C VAL A 150 0.90 17.63 14.82
N ASP A 151 1.57 18.75 15.10
CA ASP A 151 1.73 19.90 14.20
C ASP A 151 3.18 20.39 14.31
N LYS A 152 3.98 20.05 13.29
CA LYS A 152 5.43 20.21 13.21
C LYS A 152 5.81 20.77 11.84
N LYS A 153 5.14 21.84 11.41
CA LYS A 153 5.33 22.43 10.08
C LYS A 153 6.77 22.81 9.76
N GLY A 154 7.59 23.19 10.74
CA GLY A 154 9.00 23.52 10.52
C GLY A 154 9.97 22.34 10.43
N GLU A 155 9.50 21.10 10.61
CA GLU A 155 10.37 19.92 10.64
C GLU A 155 10.32 19.15 9.31
N ALA A 156 11.50 18.85 8.75
CA ALA A 156 11.63 18.06 7.51
C ALA A 156 11.45 16.54 7.74
N SER A 157 11.59 16.10 8.99
CA SER A 157 11.38 14.73 9.46
C SER A 157 11.00 14.73 10.94
N LEU A 158 10.21 13.75 11.36
CA LEU A 158 9.80 13.56 12.75
C LEU A 158 10.69 12.53 13.43
N THR A 159 11.39 12.91 14.49
CA THR A 159 12.17 11.99 15.32
C THR A 159 11.32 11.52 16.51
N TYR A 160 10.57 10.44 16.30
CA TYR A 160 9.83 9.74 17.35
C TYR A 160 10.35 8.31 17.50
N LYS A 161 10.21 7.71 18.69
CA LYS A 161 10.39 6.27 18.81
C LYS A 161 9.17 5.60 18.17
N ALA A 162 9.35 4.90 17.05
CA ALA A 162 8.28 4.10 16.47
C ALA A 162 7.77 3.11 17.52
N GLN A 163 6.47 3.18 17.81
CA GLN A 163 5.84 2.38 18.86
C GLN A 163 5.21 1.10 18.32
N VAL A 164 5.00 1.06 17.00
CA VAL A 164 4.46 -0.08 16.28
C VAL A 164 5.59 -0.63 15.41
N PRO A 165 6.40 -1.57 15.94
CA PRO A 165 7.39 -2.23 15.13
C PRO A 165 6.66 -3.03 14.06
N ASN A 166 7.14 -2.92 12.83
CA ASN A 166 6.69 -3.78 11.76
C ASN A 166 6.99 -5.24 12.15
N LEU A 167 5.98 -6.11 12.11
CA LEU A 167 6.17 -7.54 12.42
C LEU A 167 7.06 -8.23 11.39
N ARG A 168 7.26 -7.63 10.21
CA ARG A 168 8.26 -8.03 9.24
C ARG A 168 9.39 -6.99 9.20
N THR A 169 10.62 -7.46 9.29
CA THR A 169 11.84 -6.63 9.18
C THR A 169 12.46 -6.69 7.79
N GLU A 170 11.77 -7.31 6.82
CA GLU A 170 12.24 -7.44 5.44
C GLU A 170 12.06 -6.12 4.70
N LEU A 171 12.92 -5.88 3.71
CA LEU A 171 12.81 -4.70 2.86
C LEU A 171 11.59 -4.81 1.95
N TYR A 172 10.79 -3.74 1.90
CA TYR A 172 9.61 -3.65 1.05
C TYR A 172 10.01 -3.10 -0.30
N LEU A 173 10.46 -4.00 -1.18
CA LEU A 173 11.09 -3.67 -2.46
C LEU A 173 10.22 -3.96 -3.68
N ASP A 174 9.05 -4.57 -3.50
CA ASP A 174 8.18 -4.95 -4.61
C ASP A 174 7.33 -3.75 -5.06
N PRO A 175 7.48 -3.27 -6.31
CA PRO A 175 6.65 -2.21 -6.84
C PRO A 175 5.34 -2.71 -7.48
N PHE A 176 5.15 -4.02 -7.61
CA PHE A 176 4.04 -4.60 -8.35
C PHE A 176 2.91 -5.11 -7.45
N THR A 177 3.21 -5.40 -6.18
CA THR A 177 2.24 -5.98 -5.24
C THR A 177 2.09 -5.12 -4.00
N TRP A 178 0.85 -5.00 -3.53
CA TRP A 178 0.55 -4.39 -2.25
C TRP A 178 0.99 -5.32 -1.11
N GLN A 179 1.92 -4.83 -0.29
CA GLN A 179 2.51 -5.58 0.80
C GLN A 179 1.93 -5.10 2.14
N GLY A 180 1.40 -6.03 2.93
CA GLY A 180 0.85 -5.71 4.25
C GLY A 180 1.96 -5.35 5.25
N VAL A 181 1.81 -4.20 5.89
CA VAL A 181 2.58 -3.77 7.06
C VAL A 181 1.65 -3.77 8.26
N CYS A 182 2.07 -4.41 9.34
CA CYS A 182 1.26 -4.40 10.55
C CYS A 182 2.09 -4.57 11.82
N GLY A 183 1.48 -4.19 12.93
CA GLY A 183 2.07 -4.34 14.25
C GLY A 183 1.03 -4.17 15.36
N THR A 184 1.42 -4.54 16.57
CA THR A 184 0.53 -4.43 17.73
C THR A 184 0.90 -3.24 18.61
N PHE A 185 -0.10 -2.65 19.24
CA PHE A 185 0.05 -1.54 20.17
C PHE A 185 -0.78 -1.79 21.44
N ASP A 186 -0.19 -1.55 22.60
CA ASP A 186 -0.89 -1.62 23.89
C ASP A 186 -1.38 -0.24 24.30
N GLY A 187 -2.71 -0.06 24.34
CA GLY A 187 -3.32 1.22 24.68
C GLY A 187 -3.03 1.62 26.13
N THR A 188 -2.64 2.89 26.34
CA THR A 188 -2.48 3.47 27.68
C THR A 188 -3.73 4.22 28.15
N GLY A 189 -4.65 4.54 27.23
CA GLY A 189 -5.91 5.23 27.53
C GLY A 189 -5.96 6.68 27.07
N GLU A 190 -4.87 7.20 26.50
CA GLU A 190 -4.72 8.62 26.18
C GLU A 190 -4.54 8.87 24.69
N GLU A 191 -4.36 7.83 23.89
CA GLU A 191 -4.04 7.90 22.47
C GLU A 191 -5.25 8.28 21.62
N ASN A 192 -5.09 9.30 20.76
CA ASN A 192 -6.15 9.84 19.90
C ASN A 192 -5.78 9.89 18.41
N TYR A 193 -4.51 9.74 18.05
CA TYR A 193 -4.03 9.90 16.68
C TYR A 193 -3.08 8.79 16.26
N LEU A 194 -3.16 8.42 14.99
CA LEU A 194 -2.21 7.57 14.29
C LEU A 194 -1.37 8.43 13.35
N ILE A 195 -0.05 8.26 13.38
CA ILE A 195 0.87 8.82 12.39
C ILE A 195 1.63 7.69 11.71
N ILE A 196 1.59 7.64 10.38
CA ILE A 196 2.27 6.64 9.55
C ILE A 196 3.45 7.34 8.83
N GLY A 197 4.65 6.75 8.92
CA GLY A 197 5.85 7.27 8.28
C GLY A 197 7.15 6.72 8.85
N ASN A 198 8.27 7.33 8.43
CA ASN A 198 9.61 6.96 8.90
C ASN A 198 10.09 7.89 10.01
N PHE A 199 10.35 7.32 11.19
CA PHE A 199 10.79 8.07 12.37
C PHE A 199 12.27 7.84 12.73
N ALA A 200 12.99 7.02 11.96
CA ALA A 200 14.40 6.76 12.17
C ALA A 200 15.27 7.89 11.60
N GLU A 201 16.43 8.12 12.21
CA GLU A 201 17.45 9.03 11.68
C GLU A 201 17.86 8.60 10.28
N ASN A 202 18.11 9.55 9.38
CA ASN A 202 18.22 9.27 7.95
C ASN A 202 19.36 8.32 7.58
N GLU A 203 20.47 8.41 8.31
CA GLU A 203 21.65 7.56 8.18
C GLU A 203 21.44 6.16 8.78
N GLN A 204 20.42 5.99 9.61
CA GLN A 204 20.07 4.71 10.27
C GLN A 204 18.99 3.93 9.51
N VAL A 205 18.37 4.52 8.48
CA VAL A 205 17.36 3.85 7.64
C VAL A 205 18.04 2.82 6.75
N ASN A 206 17.70 1.55 6.93
CA ASN A 206 18.14 0.50 6.03
C ASN A 206 17.49 0.71 4.66
N ASN A 207 18.33 0.93 3.65
CA ASN A 207 17.87 1.24 2.30
C ASN A 207 18.67 0.47 1.24
N GLU A 208 17.99 0.12 0.16
CA GLU A 208 18.59 -0.53 -1.01
C GLU A 208 18.28 0.22 -2.29
N LYS A 209 19.25 0.22 -3.22
CA LYS A 209 19.05 0.79 -4.56
C LYS A 209 18.25 -0.17 -5.42
N ILE A 210 17.15 0.34 -5.98
CA ILE A 210 16.28 -0.41 -6.87
C ILE A 210 16.60 -0.07 -8.32
N LYS A 211 16.51 -1.09 -9.18
CA LYS A 211 16.65 -0.92 -10.62
C LYS A 211 15.30 -0.49 -11.17
N ARG A 212 15.32 0.44 -12.13
CA ARG A 212 14.11 0.84 -12.84
C ARG A 212 13.45 -0.40 -13.47
N PRO A 213 12.13 -0.59 -13.31
CA PRO A 213 11.39 -1.67 -13.95
C PRO A 213 11.61 -1.73 -15.46
N LYS A 214 11.57 -2.95 -16.03
CA LYS A 214 11.74 -3.15 -17.47
C LYS A 214 10.55 -2.51 -18.21
N GLY A 215 10.83 -1.67 -19.20
CA GLY A 215 9.81 -0.95 -19.98
C GLY A 215 9.46 0.43 -19.45
N GLU A 216 9.86 0.76 -18.21
CA GLU A 216 9.78 2.12 -17.70
C GLU A 216 10.95 2.97 -18.25
N THR A 217 10.63 4.14 -18.81
CA THR A 217 11.59 5.02 -19.49
C THR A 217 11.81 6.33 -18.72
N ARG A 218 10.86 6.72 -17.86
CA ARG A 218 10.96 7.88 -16.98
C ARG A 218 12.15 7.73 -16.03
N PRO A 219 12.79 8.84 -15.61
CA PRO A 219 13.92 8.78 -14.68
C PRO A 219 13.45 8.42 -13.27
N GLN A 220 14.25 7.62 -12.56
CA GLN A 220 14.03 7.40 -11.13
C GLN A 220 14.51 8.61 -10.31
N ALA A 221 13.75 8.97 -9.28
CA ALA A 221 14.12 9.98 -8.30
C ALA A 221 14.88 9.36 -7.10
N TYR A 222 15.81 10.12 -6.51
CA TYR A 222 16.72 9.66 -5.44
C TYR A 222 16.04 9.64 -4.06
N HIS A 223 14.90 8.97 -3.98
CA HIS A 223 14.13 8.78 -2.76
C HIS A 223 13.59 7.36 -2.68
N ALA A 224 12.98 7.05 -1.54
CA ALA A 224 12.07 5.93 -1.34
C ALA A 224 10.64 6.49 -1.25
N TYR A 225 9.83 6.22 -2.27
CA TYR A 225 8.44 6.69 -2.35
C TYR A 225 7.49 5.50 -2.34
N TYR A 226 6.52 5.52 -1.42
CA TYR A 226 5.56 4.45 -1.23
C TYR A 226 4.13 4.95 -1.43
N TYR A 227 3.32 4.15 -2.09
CA TYR A 227 1.87 4.26 -2.06
C TYR A 227 1.33 3.54 -0.82
N ILE A 228 0.26 4.07 -0.22
CA ILE A 228 -0.36 3.55 1.01
C ILE A 228 -1.87 3.41 0.79
N ASP A 229 -2.43 2.26 1.17
CA ASP A 229 -3.86 2.00 1.08
C ASP A 229 -4.35 1.10 2.25
N ASP A 230 -5.66 1.01 2.44
CA ASP A 230 -6.37 0.18 3.41
C ASP A 230 -5.81 0.26 4.85
N VAL A 231 -5.76 1.49 5.38
CA VAL A 231 -5.32 1.71 6.76
C VAL A 231 -6.40 1.28 7.76
N ALA A 232 -6.03 0.41 8.68
CA ALA A 232 -6.93 -0.14 9.68
C ALA A 232 -6.33 -0.22 11.09
N VAL A 233 -7.17 0.06 12.09
CA VAL A 233 -6.87 -0.17 13.50
C VAL A 233 -8.06 -0.84 14.18
N TRP A 234 -7.84 -1.94 14.90
CA TRP A 234 -8.91 -2.64 15.63
C TRP A 234 -8.39 -3.33 16.90
N PRO A 235 -9.26 -3.52 17.92
CA PRO A 235 -8.86 -4.22 19.14
C PRO A 235 -8.66 -5.73 18.87
N ILE A 236 -7.65 -6.30 19.50
CA ILE A 236 -7.31 -7.73 19.48
C ILE A 236 -7.14 -8.25 20.90
N LYS A 237 -7.36 -9.55 21.12
CA LYS A 237 -7.12 -10.17 22.44
C LYS A 237 -5.69 -10.67 22.57
N THR A 238 -5.15 -11.24 21.51
CA THR A 238 -3.81 -11.83 21.47
C THR A 238 -2.99 -11.26 20.31
N PRO A 239 -1.65 -11.12 20.43
CA PRO A 239 -0.81 -10.65 19.33
C PRO A 239 -0.94 -11.45 18.03
N SER A 240 -1.22 -12.75 18.12
CA SER A 240 -1.41 -13.66 16.98
C SER A 240 -2.63 -13.33 16.11
N GLU A 241 -3.57 -12.52 16.61
CA GLU A 241 -4.70 -12.01 15.81
C GLU A 241 -4.29 -10.88 14.86
N CYS A 242 -3.08 -10.32 15.01
CA CYS A 242 -2.55 -9.31 14.10
C CYS A 242 -1.68 -9.96 13.03
N THR A 243 -2.27 -10.24 11.87
CA THR A 243 -1.57 -10.85 10.74
C THR A 243 -1.38 -9.85 9.60
N CYS A 244 -0.12 -9.68 9.19
CA CYS A 244 0.20 -8.95 7.97
C CYS A 244 0.12 -9.96 6.83
N THR A 245 -1.10 -10.35 6.48
CA THR A 245 -1.35 -11.16 5.30
C THR A 245 -0.96 -10.28 4.12
N GLN A 246 0.10 -10.66 3.41
CA GLN A 246 0.22 -10.23 2.02
C GLN A 246 -1.06 -10.69 1.37
N LEU A 247 -1.69 -9.84 0.57
CA LEU A 247 -2.75 -10.33 -0.30
C LEU A 247 -2.01 -11.15 -1.35
N ASP A 248 -1.68 -12.39 -0.96
CA ASP A 248 -1.15 -13.43 -1.82
C ASP A 248 -2.20 -13.58 -2.91
N GLU A 249 -1.85 -13.15 -4.12
CA GLU A 249 -2.57 -13.51 -5.33
C GLU A 249 -4.09 -13.32 -5.23
N MET A 250 -4.59 -12.16 -4.76
CA MET A 250 -5.97 -11.79 -5.09
C MET A 250 -6.04 -11.57 -6.60
N ASP A 251 -6.27 -12.66 -7.31
CA ASP A 251 -6.55 -12.79 -8.73
C ASP A 251 -5.66 -11.90 -9.61
N THR A 252 -4.39 -12.29 -9.76
CA THR A 252 -3.78 -12.13 -11.08
C THR A 252 -4.60 -12.99 -12.06
N GLU A 253 -5.71 -12.45 -12.56
CA GLU A 253 -6.45 -13.06 -13.65
C GLU A 253 -5.44 -13.26 -14.79
N PHE A 254 -5.10 -14.51 -15.08
CA PHE A 254 -4.29 -14.89 -16.23
C PHE A 254 -5.10 -14.61 -17.51
N ILE A 255 -4.92 -13.46 -18.14
CA ILE A 255 -5.68 -13.06 -19.34
C ILE A 255 -5.03 -13.61 -20.63
N TYR A 256 -4.61 -14.88 -20.64
CA TYR A 256 -4.09 -15.60 -21.83
C TYR A 256 -2.63 -15.26 -22.24
N GLY A 257 -1.80 -16.30 -22.36
CA GLY A 257 -0.53 -16.23 -23.06
C GLY A 257 -0.74 -16.55 -24.54
N ARG A 258 -0.47 -15.60 -25.45
CA ARG A 258 -0.50 -15.88 -26.89
C ARG A 258 0.69 -16.76 -27.23
N GLY A 259 0.48 -18.07 -27.23
CA GLY A 259 1.40 -19.03 -27.83
C GLY A 259 1.47 -18.78 -29.33
N PHE A 260 2.36 -17.90 -29.78
CA PHE A 260 2.78 -17.95 -31.17
C PHE A 260 3.42 -19.33 -31.36
N GLY A 261 2.84 -20.12 -32.27
CA GLY A 261 3.16 -21.52 -32.48
C GLY A 261 4.64 -21.80 -32.31
N LEU A 262 4.97 -22.60 -31.30
CA LEU A 262 6.32 -23.03 -30.98
C LEU A 262 6.97 -23.53 -32.27
N LYS A 263 7.96 -22.80 -32.80
CA LYS A 263 8.86 -23.41 -33.79
C LYS A 263 9.64 -24.48 -33.04
N SER A 264 9.31 -25.74 -33.30
CA SER A 264 9.75 -26.92 -32.55
C SER A 264 11.26 -27.15 -32.50
N ASN A 265 12.06 -26.33 -33.18
CA ASN A 265 13.49 -26.54 -33.37
C ASN A 265 14.41 -25.61 -32.55
N LEU A 266 13.91 -24.91 -31.52
CA LEU A 266 14.78 -24.13 -30.62
C LEU A 266 15.17 -24.91 -29.34
N PRO A 267 16.42 -24.77 -28.86
CA PRO A 267 16.90 -25.34 -27.60
C PRO A 267 16.09 -24.85 -26.38
N PRO A 268 15.97 -25.66 -25.30
CA PRO A 268 15.11 -25.35 -24.15
C PRO A 268 15.35 -23.97 -23.50
N ALA A 269 16.60 -23.52 -23.39
CA ALA A 269 16.95 -22.24 -22.79
C ALA A 269 16.41 -21.03 -23.59
N GLN A 270 16.36 -21.13 -24.92
CA GLN A 270 15.86 -20.05 -25.80
C GLN A 270 14.33 -20.07 -25.94
N ARG A 271 13.66 -21.13 -25.48
CA ARG A 271 12.20 -21.20 -25.40
C ARG A 271 11.66 -20.35 -24.24
N LEU A 272 12.41 -20.24 -23.15
CA LEU A 272 12.04 -19.43 -21.98
C LEU A 272 12.05 -17.93 -22.30
N ASP A 273 12.95 -17.48 -23.17
CA ASP A 273 13.01 -16.08 -23.63
C ASP A 273 11.83 -15.67 -24.54
N GLN A 274 11.09 -16.65 -25.09
CA GLN A 274 9.88 -16.41 -25.90
C GLN A 274 8.60 -16.40 -25.06
N ILE A 275 8.68 -16.77 -23.78
CA ILE A 275 7.54 -16.71 -22.86
C ILE A 275 7.56 -15.34 -22.20
N VAL A 276 6.87 -14.38 -22.81
CA VAL A 276 6.53 -13.15 -22.11
C VAL A 276 5.28 -13.42 -21.28
N VAL A 277 5.46 -13.55 -19.97
CA VAL A 277 4.35 -13.57 -19.00
C VAL A 277 3.90 -12.13 -18.79
N TYR A 278 2.68 -11.83 -19.18
CA TYR A 278 2.05 -10.54 -18.90
C TYR A 278 1.20 -10.68 -17.64
N PHE A 279 1.57 -9.96 -16.59
CA PHE A 279 0.68 -9.72 -15.45
C PHE A 279 -0.36 -8.67 -15.86
N LYS A 280 -1.54 -8.68 -15.23
CA LYS A 280 -2.66 -7.78 -15.52
C LYS A 280 -2.27 -6.33 -15.20
N ARG A 281 -1.62 -5.67 -16.16
CA ARG A 281 -1.58 -4.21 -16.27
C ARG A 281 -2.95 -3.85 -16.84
N PHE A 282 -3.77 -3.11 -16.10
CA PHE A 282 -5.02 -2.57 -16.65
C PHE A 282 -4.70 -1.52 -17.71
N ASP A 283 -4.28 -1.95 -18.90
CA ASP A 283 -4.37 -1.16 -20.12
C ASP A 283 -5.83 -1.20 -20.56
N LYS A 284 -6.66 -0.31 -19.99
CA LYS A 284 -7.90 0.09 -20.68
C LYS A 284 -7.50 1.02 -21.82
N GLY A 285 -6.96 0.40 -22.87
CA GLY A 285 -6.91 0.98 -24.21
C GLY A 285 -8.32 1.36 -24.62
N ILE A 286 -8.48 2.64 -24.91
CA ILE A 286 -9.67 3.33 -25.42
C ILE A 286 -10.26 2.53 -26.58
N ALA A 287 -11.53 2.13 -26.48
CA ALA A 287 -12.33 1.76 -27.64
C ALA A 287 -13.46 2.79 -27.77
N GLY A 288 -13.49 3.46 -28.92
CA GLY A 288 -14.55 4.36 -29.34
C GLY A 288 -15.81 3.65 -29.81
#